data_AF-A0A914QA24-F1
#
_entry.id   AF-A0A914QA24-F1
#
_cell.length_a   1.000
_cell.length_b   1.000
_cell.length_c   1.000
_cell.angle_alpha   90.00
_cell.angle_beta   90.00
_cell.angle_gamma   90.00
#
_symmetry.space_group_name_H-M   'P 1'
#
loop_
_entity.id
_entity.type
_entity.pdbx_description
1 polymer ?
#
loop_
_entity_poly.entity_id
_entity_poly.type
_entity_poly.pdbx_seq_one_letter_code
_entity_poly.pdbx_strand_id
1 'polypeptide(L)'
;MTYLSCYGVCIGVKQAGSMTGTSVANSFKSSQITQFPYGPIEFDAAGIRLPQYNLSWQNKNGTLMIAYTATFIKSTCVQNRCFEVSITAVNDIAWKNNRNPTLNECVYNGGCVNYVPYIIGGGVAIFLISIMILFFFYRRQRRLDAFRMHWKIVRSAIKVIENKQSSVKGKGGNPDATTLSSKRRVIPAYAILETTKAEFIALKHMSHIRFGKDELNYIMDLKRINHDNLTNFIGICYNDGDKFYILHNLVERASLEDYVFDSDFKLDETFRSAFLRDILKGLSYLHKSPVGYHGLLSLSNCLIDANWVLKLTNFGSY
;
A
#
# COMPACT_ATOMS: atom_id res chain seq x y z
N MET A 1 14.25 -70.65 -0.29
CA MET A 1 13.93 -72.09 -0.15
C MET A 1 15.05 -72.93 0.49
N THR A 2 16.24 -72.39 0.76
CA THR A 2 17.42 -73.16 1.23
C THR A 2 17.48 -73.45 2.74
N TYR A 3 16.75 -72.70 3.58
CA TYR A 3 16.76 -72.91 5.04
C TYR A 3 15.82 -74.03 5.51
N LEU A 4 14.65 -74.22 4.89
CA LEU A 4 13.72 -75.30 5.28
C LEU A 4 14.28 -76.70 4.98
N SER A 5 15.11 -76.83 3.95
CA SER A 5 15.75 -78.10 3.57
C SER A 5 16.73 -78.61 4.64
N CYS A 6 17.50 -77.74 5.31
CA CYS A 6 18.41 -78.17 6.37
C CYS A 6 17.67 -78.72 7.60
N TYR A 7 16.54 -78.10 7.99
CA TYR A 7 15.74 -78.58 9.12
C TYR A 7 15.04 -79.91 8.81
N GLY A 8 14.58 -80.07 7.56
CA GLY A 8 14.01 -81.33 7.06
C GLY A 8 14.97 -82.52 7.18
N VAL A 9 16.25 -82.31 6.86
CA VAL A 9 17.28 -83.36 6.96
C VAL A 9 17.52 -83.78 8.42
N CYS A 10 17.65 -82.84 9.36
CA CYS A 10 17.88 -83.19 10.77
C CYS A 10 16.75 -84.00 11.42
N ILE A 11 15.49 -83.71 11.09
CA ILE A 11 14.35 -84.51 11.61
C ILE A 11 14.27 -85.86 10.91
N GLY A 12 14.47 -85.91 9.60
CA GLY A 12 14.45 -87.16 8.83
C GLY A 12 15.49 -88.18 9.30
N VAL A 13 16.66 -87.72 9.77
CA VAL A 13 17.69 -88.61 10.34
C VAL A 13 17.26 -89.24 11.68
N LYS A 14 16.40 -88.57 12.46
CA LYS A 14 15.85 -89.12 13.72
C LYS A 14 14.70 -90.11 13.51
N GLN A 15 13.96 -89.99 12.42
CA GLN A 15 12.84 -90.87 12.08
C GLN A 15 13.32 -91.86 11.01
N ALA A 16 13.97 -92.95 11.43
CA ALA A 16 14.51 -93.97 10.52
C ALA A 16 13.40 -94.55 9.59
N GLY A 17 13.35 -94.08 8.34
CA GLY A 17 12.39 -94.53 7.33
C GLY A 17 12.29 -93.61 6.10
N SER A 18 11.79 -94.15 4.99
CA SER A 18 11.46 -93.35 3.80
C SER A 18 10.15 -92.60 4.03
N MET A 19 10.21 -91.27 4.11
CA MET A 19 9.05 -90.41 4.28
C MET A 19 8.79 -89.59 3.04
N THR A 20 7.51 -89.42 2.69
CA THR A 20 7.11 -88.49 1.63
C THR A 20 7.27 -87.04 2.10
N GLY A 21 7.60 -86.12 1.18
CA GLY A 21 7.82 -84.71 1.52
C GLY A 21 6.64 -84.07 2.26
N THR A 22 5.41 -84.51 1.98
CA THR A 22 4.18 -84.07 2.66
C THR A 22 4.09 -84.56 4.10
N SER A 23 4.53 -85.79 4.38
CA SER A 23 4.55 -86.36 5.73
C SER A 23 5.58 -85.63 6.60
N VAL A 24 6.76 -85.34 6.04
CA VAL A 24 7.81 -84.54 6.69
C VAL A 24 7.33 -83.12 6.97
N ALA A 25 6.69 -82.44 6.01
CA ALA A 25 6.14 -81.10 6.22
C ALA A 25 5.07 -81.08 7.33
N ASN A 26 4.23 -82.11 7.42
CA ASN A 26 3.22 -82.21 8.46
C ASN A 26 3.82 -82.48 9.86
N SER A 27 4.96 -83.16 9.97
CA SER A 27 5.61 -83.38 11.27
C SER A 27 6.18 -82.10 11.90
N PHE A 28 6.44 -81.06 11.09
CA PHE A 28 6.88 -79.76 11.60
C PHE A 28 5.76 -78.93 12.23
N LYS A 29 4.50 -79.14 11.83
CA LYS A 29 3.38 -78.31 12.29
C LYS A 29 3.21 -78.41 13.81
N SER A 30 3.22 -77.25 14.50
CA SER A 30 3.12 -77.16 15.96
C SER A 30 4.15 -77.96 16.76
N SER A 31 5.28 -78.30 16.14
CA SER A 31 6.36 -79.05 16.79
C SER A 31 7.41 -78.12 17.39
N GLN A 32 8.23 -78.66 18.31
CA GLN A 32 9.36 -77.96 18.91
C GLN A 32 10.59 -78.87 18.93
N ILE A 33 11.74 -78.31 18.59
CA ILE A 33 13.06 -78.96 18.69
C ILE A 33 13.78 -78.33 19.87
N THR A 34 13.82 -79.03 21.00
CA THR A 34 14.41 -78.52 22.25
C THR A 34 15.94 -78.68 22.32
N GLN A 35 16.50 -79.65 21.59
CA GLN A 35 17.94 -79.94 21.57
C GLN A 35 18.57 -79.52 20.24
N PHE A 36 18.92 -78.23 20.13
CA PHE A 36 19.64 -77.70 18.98
C PHE A 36 20.79 -76.80 19.47
N PRO A 37 21.99 -76.84 18.82
CA PRO A 37 23.18 -76.14 19.31
C PRO A 37 23.03 -74.61 19.46
N TYR A 38 22.03 -74.03 18.79
CA TYR A 38 21.79 -72.60 18.73
C TYR A 38 20.50 -72.17 19.44
N GLY A 39 19.96 -73.03 20.32
CA GLY A 39 18.73 -72.79 21.10
C GLY A 39 17.49 -73.50 20.53
N PRO A 40 16.38 -73.54 21.29
CA PRO A 40 15.17 -74.24 20.87
C PRO A 40 14.58 -73.62 19.60
N ILE A 41 14.00 -74.46 18.74
CA ILE A 41 13.32 -74.04 17.51
C ILE A 41 11.85 -74.44 17.62
N GLU A 42 10.96 -73.47 17.51
CA GLU A 42 9.51 -73.68 17.50
C GLU A 42 8.92 -73.45 16.10
N PHE A 43 7.86 -74.17 15.78
CA PHE A 43 7.13 -74.07 14.52
C PHE A 43 5.66 -73.76 14.77
N ASP A 44 5.07 -72.94 13.91
CA ASP A 44 3.66 -72.57 13.96
C ASP A 44 2.72 -73.70 13.44
N ALA A 45 1.41 -73.43 13.42
CA ALA A 45 0.42 -74.39 12.93
C ALA A 45 0.55 -74.69 11.41
N ALA A 46 1.25 -73.85 10.65
CA ALA A 46 1.55 -74.05 9.24
C ALA A 46 2.89 -74.77 9.00
N GLY A 47 3.69 -75.04 10.05
CA GLY A 47 5.01 -75.67 9.95
C GLY A 47 6.12 -74.68 9.62
N ILE A 48 5.88 -73.37 9.81
CA ILE A 48 6.85 -72.29 9.62
C ILE A 48 7.55 -72.00 10.94
N ARG A 49 8.86 -71.82 10.90
CA ARG A 49 9.67 -71.51 12.09
C ARG A 49 9.27 -70.16 12.70
N LEU A 50 9.09 -70.12 14.02
CA LEU A 50 8.92 -68.90 14.81
C LEU A 50 10.32 -68.39 15.24
N PRO A 51 10.82 -67.30 14.63
CA PRO A 51 12.12 -66.74 15.02
C PRO A 51 11.99 -65.88 16.29
N GLN A 52 13.11 -65.71 16.98
CA GLN A 52 13.26 -64.67 17.99
C GLN A 52 14.32 -63.69 17.51
N TYR A 53 14.00 -62.39 17.54
CA TYR A 53 14.95 -61.34 17.19
C TYR A 53 15.26 -60.49 18.42
N ASN A 54 16.55 -60.36 18.70
CA ASN A 54 17.04 -59.48 19.74
C ASN A 54 17.57 -58.22 19.07
N LEU A 55 16.98 -57.07 19.39
CA LEU A 55 17.51 -55.78 19.00
C LEU A 55 18.50 -55.32 20.06
N SER A 56 19.80 -55.38 19.74
CA SER A 56 20.86 -54.93 20.62
C SER A 56 21.34 -53.52 20.29
N TRP A 57 21.66 -52.74 21.30
CA TRP A 57 22.33 -51.45 21.19
C TRP A 57 23.68 -51.50 21.92
N GLN A 58 24.67 -50.81 21.37
CA GLN A 58 26.00 -50.74 21.97
C GLN A 58 26.07 -49.58 22.96
N ASN A 59 26.40 -49.88 24.22
CA ASN A 59 26.63 -48.85 25.23
C ASN A 59 27.96 -48.12 24.98
N LYS A 60 28.16 -46.96 25.63
CA LYS A 60 29.38 -46.13 25.52
C LYS A 60 30.68 -46.89 25.84
N ASN A 61 30.60 -47.98 26.61
CA ASN A 61 31.73 -48.84 26.98
C ASN A 61 31.99 -49.98 25.96
N GLY A 62 31.30 -49.99 24.82
CA GLY A 62 31.49 -50.99 23.76
C GLY A 62 30.70 -52.29 23.93
N THR A 63 30.06 -52.52 25.07
CA THR A 63 29.24 -53.72 25.34
C THR A 63 27.88 -53.65 24.64
N LEU A 64 27.49 -54.73 23.95
CA LEU A 64 26.15 -54.87 23.37
C LEU A 64 25.13 -55.26 24.45
N MET A 65 24.09 -54.45 24.62
CA MET A 65 22.94 -54.75 25.48
C MET A 65 21.69 -54.97 24.64
N ILE A 66 20.89 -55.97 24.98
CA ILE A 66 19.60 -56.23 24.32
C ILE A 66 18.58 -55.19 24.82
N ALA A 67 18.04 -54.37 23.93
CA ALA A 67 17.03 -53.38 24.25
C ALA A 67 15.62 -53.97 24.16
N TYR A 68 15.34 -54.67 23.06
CA TYR A 68 14.07 -55.34 22.82
C TYR A 68 14.28 -56.77 22.36
N THR A 69 13.37 -57.63 22.77
CA THR A 69 13.23 -58.98 22.25
C THR A 69 11.88 -59.08 21.57
N ALA A 70 11.88 -59.36 20.26
CA ALA A 70 10.67 -59.71 19.53
C ALA A 70 10.56 -61.24 19.49
N THR A 71 9.61 -61.80 20.23
CA THR A 71 9.27 -63.22 20.21
C THR A 71 8.02 -63.45 19.36
N PHE A 72 8.10 -64.40 18.45
CA PHE A 72 6.97 -64.83 17.64
C PHE A 72 6.31 -66.00 18.39
N ILE A 73 5.05 -65.82 18.79
CA ILE A 73 4.28 -66.78 19.58
C ILE A 73 3.23 -67.44 18.68
N LYS A 74 2.98 -68.72 18.90
CA LYS A 74 1.92 -69.45 18.18
C LYS A 74 0.54 -68.82 18.46
N SER A 75 -0.21 -68.52 17.41
CA SER A 75 -1.58 -67.98 17.50
C SER A 75 -2.53 -68.70 16.56
N THR A 76 -3.83 -68.44 16.69
CA THR A 76 -4.86 -68.99 15.79
C THR A 76 -4.70 -68.40 14.39
N CYS A 77 -4.83 -69.23 13.36
CA CYS A 77 -4.60 -68.79 11.99
C CYS A 77 -5.73 -67.87 11.50
N VAL A 78 -5.43 -66.59 11.27
CA VAL A 78 -6.35 -65.63 10.65
C VAL A 78 -5.71 -65.12 9.36
N GLN A 79 -6.36 -65.34 8.21
CA GLN A 79 -5.88 -64.91 6.88
C GLN A 79 -4.41 -65.32 6.60
N ASN A 80 -4.08 -66.61 6.79
CA ASN A 80 -2.73 -67.18 6.63
C ASN A 80 -1.65 -66.64 7.57
N ARG A 81 -2.02 -65.93 8.65
CA ARG A 81 -1.10 -65.55 9.75
C ARG A 81 -1.41 -66.42 10.96
N CYS A 82 -0.46 -67.28 11.34
CA CYS A 82 -0.61 -68.23 12.45
C CYS A 82 0.30 -67.90 13.65
N PHE A 83 0.75 -66.64 13.75
CA PHE A 83 1.65 -66.16 14.78
C PHE A 83 1.26 -64.77 15.25
N GLU A 84 1.59 -64.47 16.51
CA GLU A 84 1.54 -63.13 17.10
C GLU A 84 2.96 -62.70 17.49
N VAL A 85 3.26 -61.41 17.42
CA VAL A 85 4.58 -60.89 17.78
C VAL A 85 4.46 -60.18 19.12
N SER A 86 5.15 -60.69 20.14
CA SER A 86 5.29 -60.03 21.42
C SER A 86 6.65 -59.34 21.48
N ILE A 87 6.64 -58.04 21.75
CA ILE A 87 7.85 -57.24 21.91
C ILE A 87 8.02 -56.96 23.39
N THR A 88 9.04 -57.54 24.01
CA THR A 88 9.39 -57.29 25.41
C THR A 88 10.60 -56.37 25.50
N ALA A 89 10.45 -55.27 26.25
CA ALA A 89 11.56 -54.39 26.59
C ALA A 89 12.38 -55.04 27.70
N VAL A 90 13.66 -55.31 27.45
CA VAL A 90 14.55 -55.97 28.43
C VAL A 90 15.19 -54.95 29.37
N ASN A 91 15.38 -53.71 28.90
CA ASN A 91 15.99 -52.64 29.69
C ASN A 91 15.36 -51.26 29.40
N ASP A 92 14.31 -50.93 30.15
CA ASP A 92 13.57 -49.67 30.05
C ASP A 92 14.38 -48.44 30.51
N ILE A 93 15.47 -48.66 31.25
CA ILE A 93 16.31 -47.62 31.85
C ILE A 93 17.10 -46.88 30.75
N ALA A 94 17.47 -47.57 29.66
CA ALA A 94 18.18 -46.94 28.54
C ALA A 94 17.32 -45.90 27.79
N TRP A 95 16.02 -46.15 27.63
CA TRP A 95 15.10 -45.20 27.00
C TRP A 95 14.79 -43.99 27.87
N LYS A 96 14.64 -44.19 29.19
CA LYS A 96 14.46 -43.07 30.13
C LYS A 96 15.66 -42.14 30.16
N ASN A 97 16.88 -42.68 30.09
CA ASN A 97 18.10 -41.88 30.14
C ASN A 97 18.45 -41.17 28.82
N ASN A 98 17.99 -41.68 27.68
CA ASN A 98 18.25 -41.11 26.35
C ASN A 98 17.06 -40.36 25.73
N ARG A 99 15.95 -40.18 26.45
CA ARG A 99 14.88 -39.26 26.02
C ARG A 99 15.43 -37.85 26.03
N ASN A 100 15.44 -37.22 24.86
CA ASN A 100 15.79 -35.81 24.70
C ASN A 100 14.78 -34.97 25.51
N PRO A 101 15.17 -34.25 26.59
CA PRO A 101 14.22 -33.68 27.56
C PRO A 101 13.55 -32.38 27.08
N THR A 102 13.60 -32.06 25.79
CA THR A 102 13.16 -30.76 25.26
C THR A 102 11.73 -30.75 24.71
N LEU A 103 10.94 -31.80 24.91
CA LEU A 103 9.53 -31.78 24.53
C LEU A 103 8.67 -31.36 25.72
N ASN A 104 8.02 -30.21 25.63
CA ASN A 104 7.11 -29.70 26.66
C ASN A 104 6.02 -30.73 26.98
N GLU A 105 5.73 -30.90 28.26
CA GLU A 105 4.75 -31.84 28.82
C GLU A 105 3.35 -31.68 28.19
N CYS A 106 3.02 -30.49 27.68
CA CYS A 106 1.77 -30.21 26.97
C CYS A 106 1.59 -31.02 25.66
N VAL A 107 2.68 -31.47 25.03
CA VAL A 107 2.63 -32.26 23.78
C VAL A 107 2.15 -33.69 24.07
N TYR A 108 2.51 -34.23 25.23
CA TYR A 108 2.07 -35.57 25.67
C TYR A 108 0.61 -35.59 26.11
N ASN A 109 0.14 -34.50 26.72
CA ASN A 109 -1.23 -34.38 27.25
C ASN A 109 -2.23 -33.78 26.23
N GLY A 110 -1.80 -33.54 24.98
CA GLY A 110 -2.67 -33.04 23.90
C GLY A 110 -3.18 -31.61 24.06
N GLY A 111 -2.49 -30.78 24.87
CA GLY A 111 -3.03 -29.49 25.36
C GLY A 111 -2.28 -28.23 24.91
N CYS A 112 -1.31 -28.30 23.99
CA CYS A 112 -0.58 -27.08 23.60
C CYS A 112 -1.48 -26.16 22.73
N VAL A 113 -1.91 -25.04 23.29
CA VAL A 113 -2.64 -23.99 22.56
C VAL A 113 -1.67 -23.16 21.73
N ASN A 114 -1.95 -23.01 20.43
CA ASN A 114 -1.16 -22.17 19.55
C ASN A 114 -1.61 -20.70 19.65
N TYR A 115 -0.76 -19.85 20.24
CA TYR A 115 -1.05 -18.43 20.41
C TYR A 115 -0.69 -17.55 19.18
N VAL A 116 0.04 -18.10 18.20
CA VAL A 116 0.46 -17.39 16.98
C VAL A 116 -0.70 -16.73 16.22
N PRO A 117 -1.86 -17.37 15.97
CA PRO A 117 -2.96 -16.71 15.25
C PRO A 117 -3.54 -15.51 16.02
N TYR A 118 -3.57 -15.53 17.35
CA TYR A 118 -4.05 -14.41 18.15
C TYR A 118 -3.08 -13.23 18.12
N ILE A 119 -1.76 -13.51 18.14
CA ILE A 119 -0.72 -12.48 18.01
C ILE A 119 -0.78 -11.82 16.63
N ILE A 120 -0.92 -12.61 15.56
CA ILE A 120 -1.07 -12.09 14.19
C ILE A 120 -2.35 -11.26 14.09
N GLY A 121 -3.48 -11.75 14.62
CA GLY A 121 -4.75 -11.02 14.62
C GLY A 121 -4.66 -9.67 15.34
N GLY A 122 -4.02 -9.62 16.50
CA GLY A 122 -3.79 -8.37 17.24
C GLY A 122 -2.93 -7.38 16.46
N GLY A 123 -1.85 -7.85 15.82
CA GLY A 123 -0.98 -7.02 14.98
C GLY A 123 -1.71 -6.38 13.80
N VAL A 124 -2.54 -7.17 13.09
CA VAL A 124 -3.35 -6.67 11.97
C VAL A 124 -4.35 -5.62 12.43
N ALA A 125 -5.03 -5.83 13.57
CA ALA A 125 -5.99 -4.87 14.09
C ALA A 125 -5.32 -3.51 14.42
N ILE A 126 -4.15 -3.53 15.06
CA ILE A 126 -3.40 -2.31 15.40
C ILE A 126 -2.97 -1.57 14.12
N PHE A 127 -2.53 -2.30 13.10
CA PHE A 127 -2.14 -1.72 11.81
C PHE A 127 -3.31 -1.06 11.08
N LEU A 128 -4.49 -1.67 11.09
CA LEU A 128 -5.69 -1.07 10.50
C LEU A 128 -6.14 0.19 11.25
N ILE A 129 -6.06 0.17 12.58
CA ILE A 129 -6.37 1.34 13.42
C ILE A 129 -5.38 2.48 13.13
N SER A 130 -4.07 2.19 13.00
CA SER A 130 -3.08 3.23 12.71
C SER A 130 -3.28 3.87 11.34
N ILE A 131 -3.65 3.09 10.30
CA ILE A 131 -4.03 3.62 8.98
C ILE A 131 -5.27 4.50 9.09
N MET A 132 -6.29 4.07 9.83
CA MET A 132 -7.53 4.84 9.99
C MET A 132 -7.27 6.18 10.71
N ILE A 133 -6.41 6.17 11.73
CA ILE A 133 -5.99 7.37 12.45
C ILE A 133 -5.19 8.31 11.52
N LEU A 134 -4.21 7.79 10.77
CA LEU A 134 -3.46 8.58 9.79
C LEU A 134 -4.36 9.18 8.72
N PHE A 135 -5.32 8.40 8.21
CA PHE A 135 -6.31 8.87 7.24
C PHE A 135 -7.21 9.96 7.85
N PHE A 136 -7.64 9.78 9.10
CA PHE A 136 -8.41 10.80 9.82
C PHE A 136 -7.60 12.09 9.99
N PHE A 137 -6.34 12.01 10.44
CA PHE A 137 -5.47 13.17 10.57
C PHE A 137 -5.19 13.83 9.21
N TYR A 138 -4.93 13.06 8.16
CA TYR A 138 -4.77 13.56 6.80
C TYR A 138 -6.00 14.31 6.31
N ARG A 139 -7.19 13.72 6.51
CA ARG A 139 -8.47 14.34 6.12
C ARG A 139 -8.77 15.58 6.96
N ARG A 140 -8.47 15.54 8.26
CA ARG A 140 -8.61 16.67 9.18
C ARG A 140 -7.66 17.80 8.79
N GLN A 141 -6.41 17.49 8.46
CA GLN A 141 -5.42 18.48 8.06
C GLN A 141 -5.79 19.14 6.75
N ARG A 142 -6.22 18.38 5.73
CA ARG A 142 -6.80 18.96 4.50
C ARG A 142 -8.00 19.86 4.77
N ARG A 143 -8.87 19.52 5.73
CA ARG A 143 -9.97 20.41 6.15
C ARG A 143 -9.44 21.67 6.83
N LEU A 144 -8.44 21.57 7.69
CA LEU A 144 -7.85 22.71 8.39
C LEU A 144 -7.06 23.64 7.46
N ASP A 145 -6.38 23.10 6.44
CA ASP A 145 -5.73 23.90 5.39
C ASP A 145 -6.76 24.69 4.58
N ALA A 146 -7.98 24.15 4.43
CA ALA A 146 -9.10 24.88 3.87
C ALA A 146 -9.60 26.03 4.78
N PHE A 147 -9.50 25.88 6.10
CA PHE A 147 -9.81 26.95 7.06
C PHE A 147 -8.66 27.93 7.32
N ARG A 148 -7.45 27.67 6.81
CA ARG A 148 -6.40 28.69 6.74
C ARG A 148 -6.86 29.66 5.67
N MET A 149 -7.58 30.71 6.06
CA MET A 149 -8.12 31.77 5.21
C MET A 149 -7.00 32.64 4.60
N HIS A 150 -5.97 32.04 4.00
CA HIS A 150 -4.84 32.72 3.36
C HIS A 150 -5.27 33.55 2.13
N TRP A 151 -6.48 33.29 1.64
CA TRP A 151 -7.16 34.10 0.62
C TRP A 151 -7.94 35.27 1.22
N LYS A 152 -8.26 35.27 2.54
CA LYS A 152 -8.95 36.38 3.19
C LYS A 152 -7.93 37.47 3.52
N ILE A 153 -8.14 38.63 2.96
CA ILE A 153 -7.31 39.81 3.18
C ILE A 153 -8.04 40.72 4.16
N VAL A 154 -7.33 41.18 5.19
CA VAL A 154 -7.84 42.16 6.15
C VAL A 154 -7.85 43.54 5.52
N ARG A 155 -8.86 44.36 5.79
CA ARG A 155 -9.02 45.70 5.20
C ARG A 155 -7.83 46.61 5.49
N SER A 156 -7.21 46.49 6.66
CA SER A 156 -6.03 47.26 7.07
C SER A 156 -4.79 46.98 6.22
N ALA A 157 -4.69 45.80 5.62
CA ALA A 157 -3.60 45.44 4.73
C ALA A 157 -3.72 46.09 3.34
N ILE A 158 -4.93 46.54 2.95
CA ILE A 158 -5.20 47.12 1.64
C ILE A 158 -4.98 48.63 1.69
N LYS A 159 -3.88 49.09 1.08
CA LYS A 159 -3.61 50.51 0.86
C LYS A 159 -4.01 50.88 -0.57
N VAL A 160 -5.16 51.53 -0.72
CA VAL A 160 -5.63 52.00 -2.04
C VAL A 160 -4.92 53.29 -2.40
N ILE A 161 -4.33 53.32 -3.60
CA ILE A 161 -3.71 54.50 -4.18
C ILE A 161 -4.55 54.92 -5.39
N GLU A 162 -5.14 56.10 -5.29
CA GLU A 162 -5.88 56.72 -6.38
C GLU A 162 -4.93 57.51 -7.27
N ASN A 163 -5.04 57.28 -8.57
CA ASN A 163 -4.17 57.89 -9.56
C ASN A 163 -4.84 59.16 -10.09
N LYS A 164 -4.51 60.33 -9.52
CA LYS A 164 -5.15 61.61 -9.85
C LYS A 164 -5.06 62.00 -11.35
N GLN A 165 -4.12 61.41 -12.09
CA GLN A 165 -3.96 61.62 -13.54
C GLN A 165 -5.00 60.87 -14.39
N SER A 166 -5.74 59.90 -13.85
CA SER A 166 -6.77 59.17 -14.61
C SER A 166 -8.05 59.97 -14.86
N SER A 167 -8.24 61.10 -14.16
CA SER A 167 -9.41 61.97 -14.31
C SER A 167 -9.26 63.02 -15.41
N VAL A 168 -8.07 63.17 -16.00
CA VAL A 168 -7.86 64.07 -17.13
C VAL A 168 -8.10 63.27 -18.41
N LYS A 169 -9.29 63.45 -19.01
CA LYS A 169 -9.47 63.16 -20.45
C LYS A 169 -8.39 63.94 -21.19
N GLY A 170 -7.35 63.23 -21.65
CA GLY A 170 -6.25 63.82 -22.40
C GLY A 170 -6.74 64.40 -23.72
N LYS A 171 -7.17 65.67 -23.69
CA LYS A 171 -7.02 66.58 -24.82
C LYS A 171 -5.69 67.30 -24.61
N GLY A 172 -4.73 67.03 -25.49
CA GLY A 172 -3.50 67.82 -25.61
C GLY A 172 -2.29 67.26 -24.85
N GLY A 173 -1.69 66.20 -25.39
CA GLY A 173 -0.29 65.84 -25.14
C GLY A 173 0.37 65.60 -26.50
N ASN A 174 1.55 66.17 -26.70
CA ASN A 174 2.32 66.14 -27.96
C ASN A 174 2.43 64.70 -28.52
N PRO A 175 2.18 64.45 -29.83
CA PRO A 175 2.19 63.11 -30.41
C PRO A 175 3.61 62.54 -30.60
N ASP A 176 4.64 63.36 -30.37
CA ASP A 176 6.02 62.92 -30.53
C ASP A 176 6.55 62.20 -29.27
N ALA A 177 6.73 60.88 -29.45
CA ALA A 177 7.61 60.00 -28.68
C ALA A 177 7.13 59.45 -27.33
N THR A 178 5.97 58.78 -27.29
CA THR A 178 5.88 57.55 -26.48
C THR A 178 5.77 56.36 -27.41
N THR A 179 6.89 55.67 -27.64
CA THR A 179 6.89 54.38 -28.32
C THR A 179 5.88 53.47 -27.64
N LEU A 180 4.98 52.87 -28.41
CA LEU A 180 3.89 52.03 -27.92
C LEU A 180 4.36 50.81 -27.09
N SER A 181 5.64 50.45 -27.21
CA SER A 181 6.31 49.54 -26.27
C SER A 181 6.32 50.02 -24.81
N SER A 182 5.89 51.25 -24.54
CA SER A 182 5.89 51.89 -23.23
C SER A 182 4.49 52.30 -22.76
N LYS A 183 3.43 52.06 -23.55
CA LYS A 183 2.04 52.41 -23.18
C LYS A 183 1.59 51.56 -21.99
N ARG A 184 1.54 52.19 -20.82
CA ARG A 184 0.99 51.61 -19.59
C ARG A 184 -0.51 51.88 -19.53
N ARG A 185 -1.25 50.95 -18.94
CA ARG A 185 -2.69 51.12 -18.71
C ARG A 185 -2.93 52.25 -17.72
N VAL A 186 -3.89 53.12 -18.03
CA VAL A 186 -4.35 54.16 -17.09
C VAL A 186 -5.35 53.53 -16.14
N ILE A 187 -4.86 53.13 -14.96
CA ILE A 187 -5.69 52.55 -13.90
C ILE A 187 -6.11 53.66 -12.93
N PRO A 188 -7.42 53.83 -12.63
CA PRO A 188 -7.90 54.91 -11.78
C PRO A 188 -7.47 54.74 -10.31
N ALA A 189 -7.41 53.50 -9.82
CA ALA A 189 -6.89 53.18 -8.51
C ALA A 189 -6.35 51.75 -8.49
N TYR A 190 -5.29 51.52 -7.72
CA TYR A 190 -4.76 50.19 -7.45
C TYR A 190 -4.48 50.03 -5.95
N ALA A 191 -4.38 48.80 -5.48
CA ALA A 191 -4.05 48.50 -4.10
C ALA A 191 -2.59 48.09 -3.97
N ILE A 192 -1.95 48.43 -2.85
CA ILE A 192 -0.67 47.87 -2.44
C ILE A 192 -0.90 46.97 -1.23
N LEU A 193 -0.45 45.72 -1.35
CA LEU A 193 -0.46 44.72 -0.28
C LEU A 193 0.99 44.36 0.02
N GLU A 194 1.49 44.85 1.17
CA GLU A 194 2.88 44.72 1.62
C GLU A 194 3.89 45.21 0.57
N THR A 195 4.26 44.36 -0.39
CA THR A 195 5.20 44.62 -1.50
C THR A 195 4.57 44.48 -2.89
N THR A 196 3.35 43.94 -2.98
CA THR A 196 2.70 43.59 -4.25
C THR A 196 1.67 44.64 -4.66
N LYS A 197 1.66 44.98 -5.96
CA LYS A 197 0.61 45.82 -6.55
C LYS A 197 -0.53 44.95 -7.02
N ALA A 198 -1.75 45.31 -6.64
CA ALA A 198 -2.96 44.58 -6.94
C ALA A 198 -3.97 45.47 -7.67
N GLU A 199 -4.57 44.92 -8.70
CA GLU A 199 -5.82 45.43 -9.23
C GLU A 199 -6.99 44.90 -8.39
N PHE A 200 -8.03 45.70 -8.22
CA PHE A 200 -9.17 45.29 -7.42
C PHE A 200 -10.50 45.69 -8.03
N ILE A 201 -11.50 44.86 -7.78
CA ILE A 201 -12.91 45.19 -7.98
C ILE A 201 -13.49 45.50 -6.60
N ALA A 202 -14.10 46.67 -6.44
CA ALA A 202 -14.75 47.09 -5.22
C ALA A 202 -16.28 47.12 -5.41
N LEU A 203 -16.99 46.25 -4.70
CA LEU A 203 -18.45 46.15 -4.70
C LEU A 203 -19.00 46.67 -3.38
N LYS A 204 -20.23 47.20 -3.40
CA LYS A 204 -20.92 47.63 -2.17
C LYS A 204 -21.25 46.41 -1.31
N HIS A 205 -20.89 46.46 -0.04
CA HIS A 205 -21.20 45.40 0.92
C HIS A 205 -22.61 45.61 1.49
N MET A 206 -23.55 44.76 1.09
CA MET A 206 -24.97 44.91 1.44
C MET A 206 -25.37 44.15 2.71
N SER A 207 -24.71 43.04 3.00
CA SER A 207 -25.00 42.18 4.15
C SER A 207 -23.78 41.33 4.50
N HIS A 208 -23.76 40.79 5.72
CA HIS A 208 -22.68 39.93 6.18
C HIS A 208 -22.62 38.63 5.35
N ILE A 209 -21.56 38.47 4.56
CA ILE A 209 -21.38 37.33 3.66
C ILE A 209 -20.86 36.13 4.46
N ARG A 210 -21.46 34.95 4.25
CA ARG A 210 -20.95 33.68 4.78
C ARG A 210 -20.74 32.73 3.62
N PHE A 211 -19.50 32.29 3.44
CA PHE A 211 -19.19 31.33 2.39
C PHE A 211 -19.55 29.92 2.84
N GLY A 212 -20.34 29.22 2.02
CA GLY A 212 -20.58 27.80 2.12
C GLY A 212 -19.32 26.99 1.81
N LYS A 213 -19.37 25.68 2.07
CA LYS A 213 -18.23 24.79 1.85
C LYS A 213 -17.77 24.77 0.39
N ASP A 214 -18.71 24.77 -0.56
CA ASP A 214 -18.39 24.67 -1.98
C ASP A 214 -17.81 25.97 -2.52
N GLU A 215 -18.32 27.11 -2.06
CA GLU A 215 -17.78 28.45 -2.35
C GLU A 215 -16.35 28.60 -1.80
N LEU A 216 -16.11 28.13 -0.57
CA LEU A 216 -14.77 28.11 0.02
C LEU A 216 -13.80 27.26 -0.82
N ASN A 217 -14.23 26.06 -1.24
CA ASN A 217 -13.42 25.21 -2.10
C ASN A 217 -13.09 25.92 -3.43
N TYR A 218 -14.07 26.56 -4.04
CA TYR A 218 -13.89 27.30 -5.28
C TYR A 218 -12.90 28.48 -5.13
N ILE A 219 -13.02 29.28 -4.05
CA ILE A 219 -12.08 30.36 -3.75
C ILE A 219 -10.65 29.82 -3.54
N MET A 220 -10.51 28.64 -2.91
CA MET A 220 -9.21 28.00 -2.77
C MET A 220 -8.65 27.48 -4.08
N ASP A 221 -9.50 26.94 -4.95
CA ASP A 221 -9.09 26.47 -6.26
C ASP A 221 -8.64 27.65 -7.12
N LEU A 222 -9.36 28.79 -7.08
CA LEU A 222 -8.91 30.07 -7.66
C LEU A 222 -7.55 30.50 -7.11
N LYS A 223 -7.33 30.40 -5.80
CA LYS A 223 -6.06 30.76 -5.15
C LYS A 223 -4.89 29.85 -5.54
N ARG A 224 -5.17 28.60 -5.93
CA ARG A 224 -4.17 27.63 -6.39
C ARG A 224 -3.78 27.81 -7.85
N ILE A 225 -4.59 28.52 -8.65
CA ILE A 225 -4.25 28.84 -10.03
C ILE A 225 -2.97 29.66 -10.04
N ASN A 226 -1.95 29.12 -10.69
CA ASN A 226 -0.69 29.81 -10.93
C ASN A 226 -0.16 29.37 -12.29
N HIS A 227 -0.20 30.29 -13.26
CA HIS A 227 0.21 30.03 -14.63
C HIS A 227 0.65 31.33 -15.30
N ASP A 228 1.67 31.27 -16.15
CA ASP A 228 2.27 32.47 -16.76
C ASP A 228 1.28 33.27 -17.60
N ASN A 229 0.32 32.61 -18.24
CA ASN A 229 -0.71 33.24 -19.07
C ASN A 229 -2.05 33.49 -18.34
N LEU A 230 -2.08 33.44 -17.01
CA LEU A 230 -3.24 33.81 -16.18
C LEU A 230 -2.83 34.86 -15.14
N THR A 231 -3.72 35.78 -14.79
CA THR A 231 -3.49 36.63 -13.61
C THR A 231 -3.71 35.85 -12.32
N ASN A 232 -2.77 36.00 -11.38
CA ASN A 232 -2.88 35.33 -10.09
C ASN A 232 -3.91 36.03 -9.19
N PHE A 233 -4.82 35.22 -8.64
CA PHE A 233 -5.77 35.64 -7.62
C PHE A 233 -5.05 35.83 -6.27
N ILE A 234 -5.15 37.04 -5.71
CA ILE A 234 -4.52 37.36 -4.43
C ILE A 234 -5.46 36.99 -3.29
N GLY A 235 -6.72 37.40 -3.38
CA GLY A 235 -7.68 37.13 -2.32
C GLY A 235 -8.87 38.08 -2.33
N ILE A 236 -9.66 37.99 -1.25
CA ILE A 236 -10.89 38.74 -1.05
C ILE A 236 -10.86 39.42 0.32
N CYS A 237 -11.31 40.67 0.38
CA CYS A 237 -11.64 41.36 1.63
C CYS A 237 -13.16 41.49 1.73
N TYR A 238 -13.74 40.90 2.78
CA TYR A 238 -15.17 40.86 3.01
C TYR A 238 -15.50 40.92 4.50
N ASN A 239 -16.69 41.43 4.83
CA ASN A 239 -17.17 41.68 6.21
C ASN A 239 -16.20 42.53 7.05
N ASP A 240 -15.45 43.42 6.41
CA ASP A 240 -14.44 44.27 7.03
C ASP A 240 -14.55 45.69 6.45
N GLY A 241 -15.70 46.33 6.73
CA GLY A 241 -16.10 47.64 6.20
C GLY A 241 -17.35 47.60 5.32
N ASP A 242 -17.52 48.65 4.52
CA ASP A 242 -18.68 48.90 3.63
C ASP A 242 -18.48 48.37 2.21
N LYS A 243 -17.29 47.84 1.91
CA LYS A 243 -16.89 47.39 0.57
C LYS A 243 -16.40 45.95 0.60
N PHE A 244 -16.76 45.22 -0.45
CA PHE A 244 -16.25 43.90 -0.78
C PHE A 244 -15.20 44.05 -1.87
N TYR A 245 -13.99 43.56 -1.63
CA TYR A 245 -12.89 43.66 -2.57
C TYR A 245 -12.50 42.28 -3.10
N ILE A 246 -12.31 42.18 -4.41
CA ILE A 246 -11.66 41.04 -5.07
C ILE A 246 -10.32 41.54 -5.62
N LEU A 247 -9.21 40.90 -5.28
CA LEU A 247 -7.87 41.37 -5.62
C LEU A 247 -7.11 40.38 -6.49
N HIS A 248 -6.53 40.89 -7.58
CA HIS A 248 -5.68 40.15 -8.52
C HIS A 248 -4.36 40.90 -8.72
N ASN A 249 -3.31 40.19 -9.15
CA ASN A 249 -2.05 40.84 -9.50
C ASN A 249 -2.25 41.90 -10.58
N LEU A 250 -1.67 43.08 -10.35
CA LEU A 250 -1.74 44.17 -11.32
C LEU A 250 -0.91 43.83 -12.55
N VAL A 251 -1.53 43.91 -13.73
CA VAL A 251 -0.83 43.85 -15.02
C VAL A 251 -0.58 45.27 -15.53
N GLU A 252 0.67 45.54 -15.94
CA GLU A 252 1.17 46.91 -16.14
C GLU A 252 0.81 47.54 -17.50
N ARG A 253 0.77 46.76 -18.59
CA ARG A 253 0.46 47.29 -19.93
C ARG A 253 -1.03 47.24 -20.24
N ALA A 254 -1.36 47.69 -21.45
CA ALA A 254 -2.71 47.77 -21.97
C ALA A 254 -3.31 46.39 -22.33
N SER A 255 -4.60 46.39 -22.65
CA SER A 255 -5.30 45.20 -23.12
C SER A 255 -4.95 44.87 -24.57
N LEU A 256 -5.18 43.63 -25.00
CA LEU A 256 -5.00 43.24 -26.39
C LEU A 256 -5.93 44.04 -27.31
N GLU A 257 -7.12 44.41 -26.83
CA GLU A 257 -8.03 45.32 -27.53
C GLU A 257 -7.35 46.65 -27.88
N ASP A 258 -6.69 47.27 -26.90
CA ASP A 258 -5.98 48.54 -27.07
C ASP A 258 -4.84 48.44 -28.10
N TYR A 259 -4.19 47.28 -28.22
CA TYR A 259 -3.12 47.06 -29.20
C TYR A 259 -3.64 46.72 -30.59
N VAL A 260 -4.75 45.98 -30.69
CA VAL A 260 -5.35 45.56 -31.97
C VAL A 260 -5.96 46.75 -32.71
N PHE A 261 -6.56 47.69 -31.97
CA PHE A 261 -7.24 48.85 -32.55
C PHE A 261 -6.35 50.11 -32.64
N ASP A 262 -5.08 50.04 -32.25
CA ASP A 262 -4.14 51.15 -32.38
C ASP A 262 -3.62 51.24 -33.82
N SER A 263 -3.80 52.40 -34.46
CA SER A 263 -3.32 52.65 -35.83
C SER A 263 -1.78 52.66 -35.94
N ASP A 264 -1.11 53.01 -34.84
CA ASP A 264 0.33 53.18 -34.79
C ASP A 264 1.04 51.87 -34.41
N PHE A 265 0.28 50.87 -33.93
CA PHE A 265 0.77 49.51 -33.73
C PHE A 265 0.48 48.63 -34.93
N LYS A 266 1.54 48.18 -35.60
CA LYS A 266 1.39 47.05 -36.52
C LYS A 266 1.59 45.76 -35.73
N LEU A 267 0.48 45.14 -35.36
CA LEU A 267 0.45 43.79 -34.83
C LEU A 267 0.85 42.82 -35.95
N ASP A 268 2.15 42.54 -36.07
CA ASP A 268 2.71 41.63 -37.07
C ASP A 268 2.32 40.16 -36.80
N GLU A 269 2.67 39.27 -37.73
CA GLU A 269 2.34 37.85 -37.62
C GLU A 269 3.02 37.17 -36.43
N THR A 270 4.20 37.66 -36.02
CA THR A 270 4.95 37.10 -34.91
C THR A 270 4.27 37.40 -33.57
N PHE A 271 3.85 38.65 -33.35
CA PHE A 271 3.05 39.04 -32.18
C PHE A 271 1.69 38.35 -32.16
N ARG A 272 0.99 38.27 -33.31
CA ARG A 272 -0.29 37.54 -33.41
C ARG A 272 -0.16 36.10 -32.96
N SER A 273 0.84 35.40 -33.50
CA SER A 273 1.10 34.00 -33.18
C SER A 273 1.52 33.80 -31.73
N ALA A 274 2.29 34.74 -31.17
CA ALA A 274 2.69 34.71 -29.77
C ALA A 274 1.50 34.89 -28.83
N PHE A 275 0.67 35.92 -29.03
CA PHE A 275 -0.50 36.19 -28.21
C PHE A 275 -1.55 35.09 -28.33
N LEU A 276 -1.79 34.56 -29.53
CA LEU A 276 -2.68 33.41 -29.72
C LEU A 276 -2.20 32.19 -28.92
N ARG A 277 -0.90 31.88 -28.99
CA ARG A 277 -0.31 30.79 -28.22
C ARG A 277 -0.47 30.99 -26.71
N ASP A 278 -0.27 32.20 -26.22
CA ASP A 278 -0.42 32.55 -24.82
C ASP A 278 -1.88 32.38 -24.34
N ILE A 279 -2.86 32.84 -25.14
CA ILE A 279 -4.29 32.63 -24.88
C ILE A 279 -4.60 31.13 -24.80
N LEU A 280 -4.16 30.35 -25.79
CA LEU A 280 -4.41 28.90 -25.84
C LEU A 280 -3.79 28.16 -24.65
N LYS A 281 -2.59 28.54 -24.23
CA LYS A 281 -1.94 27.98 -23.03
C LYS A 281 -2.73 28.31 -21.76
N GLY A 282 -3.13 29.58 -21.58
CA GLY A 282 -3.94 30.01 -20.45
C GLY A 282 -5.28 29.27 -20.36
N LEU A 283 -6.00 29.18 -21.48
CA LEU A 283 -7.28 28.45 -21.57
C LEU A 283 -7.09 26.94 -21.34
N SER A 284 -6.07 26.32 -21.94
CA SER A 284 -5.82 24.90 -21.74
C SER A 284 -5.52 24.58 -20.28
N TYR A 285 -4.80 25.44 -19.56
CA TYR A 285 -4.56 25.25 -18.14
C TYR A 285 -5.87 25.41 -17.35
N LEU A 286 -6.62 26.48 -17.62
CA LEU A 286 -7.86 26.77 -16.92
C LEU A 286 -8.91 25.66 -17.08
N HIS A 287 -9.05 25.11 -18.28
CA HIS A 287 -9.98 24.01 -18.57
C HIS A 287 -9.61 22.68 -17.90
N LYS A 288 -8.32 22.49 -17.56
CA LYS A 288 -7.86 21.32 -16.79
C LYS A 288 -7.93 21.56 -15.28
N SER A 289 -8.08 22.81 -14.86
CA SER A 289 -8.19 23.18 -13.44
C SER A 289 -9.63 22.98 -12.93
N PRO A 290 -9.84 22.93 -11.60
CA PRO A 290 -11.18 22.85 -11.02
C PRO A 290 -12.08 24.06 -11.35
N VAL A 291 -11.50 25.20 -11.76
CA VAL A 291 -12.25 26.39 -12.20
C VAL A 291 -12.95 26.13 -13.54
N GLY A 292 -12.36 25.31 -14.40
CA GLY A 292 -13.00 24.72 -15.59
C GLY A 292 -13.19 25.65 -16.80
N TYR A 293 -13.48 26.94 -16.61
CA TYR A 293 -13.74 27.86 -17.72
C TYR A 293 -13.37 29.32 -17.40
N HIS A 294 -13.21 30.13 -18.45
CA HIS A 294 -12.94 31.57 -18.30
C HIS A 294 -14.21 32.39 -18.07
N GLY A 295 -15.30 32.08 -18.78
CA GLY A 295 -16.60 32.74 -18.67
C GLY A 295 -16.72 34.07 -19.42
N LEU A 296 -15.68 34.90 -19.38
CA LEU A 296 -15.65 36.23 -20.01
C LEU A 296 -14.42 36.46 -20.90
N LEU A 297 -14.16 35.55 -21.84
CA LEU A 297 -13.02 35.73 -22.73
C LEU A 297 -13.30 36.85 -23.75
N SER A 298 -12.56 37.95 -23.65
CA SER A 298 -12.62 39.09 -24.58
C SER A 298 -11.21 39.68 -24.78
N LEU A 299 -11.03 40.50 -25.81
CA LEU A 299 -9.77 41.22 -26.04
C LEU A 299 -9.43 42.20 -24.89
N SER A 300 -10.45 42.78 -24.26
CA SER A 300 -10.30 43.65 -23.08
C SER A 300 -9.83 42.91 -21.83
N ASN A 301 -10.20 41.63 -21.69
CA ASN A 301 -9.77 40.76 -20.57
C ASN A 301 -8.46 40.01 -20.86
N CYS A 302 -7.81 40.29 -21.99
CA CYS A 302 -6.48 39.79 -22.31
C CYS A 302 -5.49 40.94 -22.08
N LEU A 303 -4.76 40.92 -20.96
CA LEU A 303 -3.79 41.97 -20.63
C LEU A 303 -2.37 41.55 -20.98
N ILE A 304 -1.51 42.51 -21.30
CA ILE A 304 -0.11 42.25 -21.63
C ILE A 304 0.78 42.70 -20.47
N ASP A 305 1.71 41.86 -20.03
CA ASP A 305 2.63 42.20 -18.96
C ASP A 305 3.91 42.91 -19.44
N ALA A 306 4.77 43.35 -18.51
CA ALA A 306 6.01 44.05 -18.85
C ALA A 306 6.94 43.24 -19.78
N ASN A 307 6.87 41.91 -19.75
CA ASN A 307 7.68 40.98 -20.52
C ASN A 307 7.03 40.58 -21.86
N TRP A 308 5.95 41.26 -22.28
CA TRP A 308 5.19 40.95 -23.49
C TRP A 308 4.51 39.57 -23.47
N VAL A 309 4.21 39.05 -22.28
CA VAL A 309 3.41 37.84 -22.11
C VAL A 309 1.95 38.23 -21.94
N LEU A 310 1.06 37.58 -22.69
CA LEU A 310 -0.37 37.79 -22.54
C LEU A 310 -0.92 36.97 -21.37
N LYS A 311 -1.67 37.65 -20.50
CA LYS A 311 -2.35 37.10 -19.33
C LYS A 311 -3.87 37.26 -19.45
N LEU A 312 -4.59 36.16 -19.29
CA LEU A 312 -6.05 36.19 -19.18
C LEU A 312 -6.47 36.66 -17.79
N THR A 313 -7.43 37.57 -17.73
CA THR A 313 -7.90 38.21 -16.50
C THR A 313 -9.41 38.08 -16.33
N ASN A 314 -9.92 38.41 -15.14
CA ASN A 314 -11.35 38.36 -14.80
C ASN A 314 -12.01 36.97 -14.97
N PHE A 315 -11.22 35.89 -15.03
CA PHE A 315 -11.74 34.54 -15.00
C PHE A 315 -12.29 34.20 -13.61
N GLY A 316 -13.31 33.35 -13.55
CA GLY A 316 -13.93 32.89 -12.31
C GLY A 316 -14.60 33.97 -11.45
N SER A 317 -14.80 35.17 -12.01
CA SER A 317 -15.49 36.30 -11.37
C SER A 317 -17.02 36.29 -11.56
N TYR A 318 -17.55 35.30 -12.31
CA TYR A 318 -18.97 35.11 -12.65
C TYR A 318 -19.39 33.65 -12.49
#